data_AF-A0A7Y6CIV4-F1
#
_entry.id   AF-A0A7Y6CIV4-F1
#
_cell.length_a   1.000
_cell.length_b   1.000
_cell.length_c   1.000
_cell.angle_alpha   90.00
_cell.angle_beta   90.00
_cell.angle_gamma   90.00
#
_symmetry.space_group_name_H-M   'P 1'
#
loop_
_entity.id
_entity.type
_entity.pdbx_description
1 polymer ?
#
loop_
_entity_poly.entity_id
_entity_poly.type
_entity_poly.pdbx_seq_one_letter_code
_entity_poly.pdbx_strand_id
1 'polypeptide(L)'
;MDTVERLLDEHGTTYATAAGIRLADRPSPLFQLLVLTLLSSARISADVAAASARELFEAGWRTPEKLRDATWQQRVDALVRGGYRRYDESTSTQLEKAASYVVDELGGDVRRLKPDDGGTEDLVAALTEVPRIGPVGAGIFVREVQDVWPQVRPFFDDRALAEAKRLGLPTDPDELAALAPRRVARLAAALVRSSRAA
;
A
#
# COMPACT_ATOMS: atom_id res chain seq x y z
N MET A 1 -0.18 -11.00 28.04
CA MET A 1 -0.69 -10.21 26.90
C MET A 1 -1.07 -11.20 25.81
N ASP A 2 -2.26 -11.06 25.26
CA ASP A 2 -2.71 -11.85 24.10
C ASP A 2 -1.69 -11.72 22.95
N THR A 3 -1.42 -12.81 22.22
CA THR A 3 -0.43 -12.83 21.13
C THR A 3 -0.75 -11.75 20.09
N VAL A 4 -2.03 -11.52 19.82
CA VAL A 4 -2.51 -10.50 18.88
C VAL A 4 -2.27 -9.09 19.39
N GLU A 5 -2.57 -8.81 20.66
CA GLU A 5 -2.29 -7.47 21.23
C GLU A 5 -0.78 -7.18 21.25
N ARG A 6 0.07 -8.16 21.60
CA ARG A 6 1.53 -7.99 21.53
C ARG A 6 2.00 -7.67 20.11
N LEU A 7 1.50 -8.42 19.12
CA LEU A 7 1.82 -8.22 17.73
C LEU A 7 1.40 -6.82 17.24
N LEU A 8 0.23 -6.35 17.65
CA LEU A 8 -0.29 -5.02 17.31
C LEU A 8 0.47 -3.88 18.00
N ASP A 9 0.97 -4.10 19.22
CA ASP A 9 1.77 -3.13 19.97
C ASP A 9 3.16 -2.98 19.36
N GLU A 10 3.81 -4.09 19.00
CA GLU A 10 5.18 -4.09 18.46
C GLU A 10 5.22 -3.74 16.96
N HIS A 11 4.22 -4.19 16.19
CA HIS A 11 4.25 -4.15 14.72
C HIS A 11 2.99 -3.56 14.06
N GLY A 12 2.01 -3.10 14.83
CA GLY A 12 0.73 -2.62 14.30
C GLY A 12 0.77 -1.25 13.60
N THR A 13 1.91 -0.72 13.21
CA THR A 13 1.93 0.48 12.35
C THR A 13 1.76 0.05 10.90
N THR A 14 0.68 0.48 10.24
CA THR A 14 0.44 0.15 8.84
C THR A 14 1.47 0.80 7.91
N TYR A 15 1.62 0.31 6.68
CA TYR A 15 2.56 0.92 5.73
C TYR A 15 2.09 2.31 5.30
N ALA A 16 0.77 2.52 5.16
CA ALA A 16 0.22 3.85 4.89
C ALA A 16 0.57 4.84 6.02
N THR A 17 0.40 4.44 7.28
CA THR A 17 0.75 5.27 8.45
C THR A 17 2.25 5.56 8.48
N ALA A 18 3.07 4.53 8.22
CA ALA A 18 4.51 4.68 8.09
C ALA A 18 4.95 5.51 6.87
N ALA A 19 4.07 5.81 5.93
CA ALA A 19 4.31 6.76 4.83
C ALA A 19 3.69 8.14 5.09
N GLY A 20 3.16 8.39 6.30
CA GLY A 20 2.49 9.65 6.65
C GLY A 20 1.09 9.82 6.02
N ILE A 21 0.52 8.74 5.47
CA ILE A 21 -0.78 8.75 4.81
C ILE A 21 -1.87 8.60 5.86
N ARG A 22 -2.76 9.59 5.95
CA ARG A 22 -4.02 9.46 6.70
C ARG A 22 -5.06 8.88 5.76
N LEU A 23 -5.13 7.55 5.71
CA LEU A 23 -5.98 6.84 4.76
C LEU A 23 -7.46 7.12 5.02
N ALA A 24 -8.20 7.36 3.96
CA ALA A 24 -9.65 7.59 3.96
C ALA A 24 -10.18 7.29 2.55
N ASP A 25 -11.47 6.98 2.40
CA ASP A 25 -12.11 6.78 1.10
C ASP A 25 -12.31 8.12 0.35
N ARG A 26 -11.19 8.72 -0.04
CA ARG A 26 -11.08 10.02 -0.74
C ARG A 26 -9.99 9.93 -1.80
N PRO A 27 -10.08 10.70 -2.91
CA PRO A 27 -9.15 10.58 -4.03
C PRO A 27 -7.67 10.71 -3.62
N SER A 28 -7.31 11.78 -2.90
CA SER A 28 -5.90 12.05 -2.57
C SER A 28 -5.27 11.01 -1.62
N PRO A 29 -5.89 10.58 -0.49
CA PRO A 29 -5.35 9.50 0.32
C PRO A 29 -5.18 8.16 -0.42
N LEU A 30 -6.13 7.81 -1.30
CA LEU A 30 -6.06 6.56 -2.08
C LEU A 30 -5.00 6.63 -3.17
N PHE A 31 -4.81 7.80 -3.79
CA PHE A 31 -3.69 8.02 -4.70
C PHE A 31 -2.34 7.93 -3.98
N GLN A 32 -2.21 8.50 -2.78
CA GLN A 32 -1.01 8.34 -1.97
C GLN A 32 -0.72 6.86 -1.64
N LEU A 33 -1.77 6.08 -1.35
CA LEU A 33 -1.63 4.64 -1.15
C LEU A 33 -1.15 3.93 -2.42
N LEU A 34 -1.69 4.30 -3.59
CA LEU A 34 -1.25 3.76 -4.89
C LEU A 34 0.25 4.06 -5.15
N VAL A 35 0.70 5.28 -4.85
CA VAL A 35 2.12 5.66 -4.96
C VAL A 35 2.99 4.80 -4.03
N LEU A 36 2.59 4.62 -2.78
CA LEU A 36 3.30 3.75 -1.84
C LEU A 36 3.39 2.30 -2.36
N THR A 37 2.29 1.79 -2.93
CA THR A 37 2.25 0.46 -3.53
C THR A 37 3.22 0.32 -4.70
N LEU A 38 3.28 1.31 -5.60
CA LEU A 38 4.22 1.33 -6.72
C LEU A 38 5.66 1.28 -6.22
N LEU A 39 6.01 2.12 -5.24
CA LEU A 39 7.35 2.14 -4.63
C LEU A 39 7.69 0.81 -3.96
N SER A 40 6.71 0.17 -3.33
CA SER A 40 6.87 -1.12 -2.65
C SER A 40 6.94 -2.31 -3.60
N SER A 41 6.63 -2.12 -4.89
CA SER A 41 6.62 -3.17 -5.93
C SER A 41 8.00 -3.45 -6.53
N ALA A 42 9.04 -2.69 -6.16
CA ALA A 42 10.43 -3.00 -6.49
C ALA A 42 11.09 -3.85 -5.38
N ARG A 43 12.28 -4.39 -5.65
CA ARG A 43 13.12 -5.06 -4.63
C ARG A 43 13.75 -4.01 -3.70
N ILE A 44 12.93 -3.40 -2.85
CA ILE A 44 13.29 -2.33 -1.92
C ILE A 44 12.77 -2.67 -0.51
N SER A 45 13.37 -2.09 0.53
CA SER A 45 12.82 -2.21 1.88
C SER A 45 11.55 -1.37 2.02
N ALA A 46 10.64 -1.81 2.88
CA ALA A 46 9.39 -1.09 3.10
C ALA A 46 9.63 0.29 3.74
N ASP A 47 10.67 0.42 4.58
CA ASP A 47 11.02 1.69 5.21
C ASP A 47 11.54 2.70 4.18
N VAL A 48 12.34 2.27 3.19
CA VAL A 48 12.79 3.14 2.09
C VAL A 48 11.62 3.52 1.19
N ALA A 49 10.71 2.59 0.87
CA ALA A 49 9.51 2.91 0.11
C ALA A 49 8.63 3.95 0.83
N ALA A 50 8.42 3.78 2.14
CA ALA A 50 7.61 4.67 2.95
C ALA A 50 8.27 6.05 3.15
N ALA A 51 9.59 6.10 3.38
CA ALA A 51 10.34 7.36 3.44
C ALA A 51 10.29 8.11 2.10
N SER A 52 10.45 7.40 0.99
CA SER A 52 10.38 7.99 -0.36
C SER A 52 8.98 8.50 -0.69
N ALA A 53 7.93 7.78 -0.28
CA ALA A 53 6.56 8.27 -0.40
C ALA A 53 6.35 9.59 0.36
N ARG A 54 6.86 9.68 1.61
CA ARG A 54 6.79 10.93 2.39
C ARG A 54 7.45 12.11 1.68
N GLU A 55 8.65 11.90 1.13
CA GLU A 55 9.37 12.95 0.39
C GLU A 55 8.59 13.47 -0.82
N LEU A 56 7.92 12.59 -1.56
CA LEU A 56 7.03 12.98 -2.66
C LEU A 56 5.83 13.80 -2.14
N PHE A 57 5.25 13.40 -1.02
CA PHE A 57 4.06 14.05 -0.44
C PHE A 57 4.38 15.38 0.25
N GLU A 58 5.58 15.54 0.80
CA GLU A 58 6.11 16.78 1.36
C GLU A 58 6.47 17.77 0.26
N ALA A 59 6.91 17.29 -0.91
CA ALA A 59 7.06 18.09 -2.12
C ALA A 59 5.71 18.52 -2.74
N GLY A 60 4.57 18.09 -2.18
CA GLY A 60 3.22 18.51 -2.58
C GLY A 60 2.53 17.60 -3.60
N TRP A 61 3.16 16.50 -4.02
CA TRP A 61 2.63 15.59 -5.04
C TRP A 61 1.69 14.53 -4.46
N ARG A 62 0.61 15.00 -3.83
CA ARG A 62 -0.40 14.16 -3.16
C ARG A 62 -1.62 13.83 -4.03
N THR A 63 -1.63 14.27 -5.28
CA THR A 63 -2.70 14.00 -6.27
C THR A 63 -2.04 13.60 -7.59
N PRO A 64 -2.75 12.85 -8.45
CA PRO A 64 -2.17 12.38 -9.71
C PRO A 64 -1.77 13.54 -10.62
N GLU A 65 -2.55 14.61 -10.68
CA GLU A 65 -2.24 15.79 -11.49
C GLU A 65 -0.93 16.44 -11.03
N LYS A 66 -0.78 16.67 -9.71
CA LYS A 66 0.43 17.30 -9.17
C LYS A 66 1.68 16.43 -9.36
N LEU A 67 1.56 15.10 -9.25
CA LEU A 67 2.69 14.20 -9.46
C LEU A 67 3.07 14.11 -10.94
N ARG A 68 2.08 14.10 -11.84
CA ARG A 68 2.26 14.13 -13.28
C ARG A 68 2.96 15.41 -13.73
N ASP A 69 2.53 16.55 -13.20
CA ASP A 69 3.05 17.88 -13.58
C ASP A 69 4.44 18.17 -13.01
N ALA A 70 4.92 17.37 -12.04
CA ALA A 70 6.30 17.46 -11.55
C ALA A 70 7.29 17.16 -12.68
N THR A 71 8.49 17.75 -12.63
CA THR A 71 9.54 17.36 -13.57
C THR A 71 10.14 16.02 -13.19
N TRP A 72 10.73 15.33 -14.17
CA TRP A 72 11.43 14.08 -13.92
C TRP A 72 12.54 14.24 -12.86
N GLN A 73 13.31 15.33 -12.94
CA GLN A 73 14.41 15.60 -11.99
C GLN A 73 13.88 15.84 -10.58
N GLN A 74 12.79 16.58 -10.43
CA GLN A 74 12.18 16.82 -9.12
C GLN A 74 11.76 15.51 -8.45
N ARG A 75 11.13 14.60 -9.21
CA ARG A 75 10.77 13.26 -8.71
C ARG A 75 12.01 12.45 -8.32
N VAL A 76 13.06 12.45 -9.14
CA VAL A 76 14.34 11.79 -8.81
C VAL A 76 14.92 12.34 -7.50
N ASP A 77 15.00 13.65 -7.35
CA ASP A 77 15.56 14.27 -6.15
C ASP A 77 14.80 13.87 -4.88
N ALA A 78 13.46 13.81 -4.94
CA ALA A 78 12.65 13.34 -3.82
C ALA A 78 12.88 11.85 -3.50
N LEU A 79 12.97 11.00 -4.53
CA LEU A 79 13.30 9.58 -4.37
C LEU A 79 14.70 9.40 -3.74
N VAL A 80 15.68 10.20 -4.14
CA VAL A 80 17.04 10.18 -3.57
C VAL A 80 17.05 10.57 -2.09
N ARG A 81 16.30 11.62 -1.69
CA ARG A 81 16.16 12.02 -0.28
C ARG A 81 15.55 10.90 0.57
N GLY A 82 14.57 10.17 0.01
CA GLY A 82 13.96 9.01 0.64
C GLY A 82 14.83 7.74 0.65
N GLY A 83 16.02 7.78 0.04
CA GLY A 83 16.96 6.66 -0.02
C GLY A 83 16.74 5.69 -1.18
N TYR A 84 15.86 6.00 -2.13
CA TYR A 84 15.49 5.14 -3.27
C TYR A 84 16.50 5.16 -4.44
N ARG A 85 17.80 5.28 -4.15
CA ARG A 85 18.83 5.61 -5.15
C ARG A 85 19.09 4.56 -6.23
N ARG A 86 18.71 3.30 -5.99
CA ARG A 86 19.02 2.20 -6.92
C ARG A 86 18.16 2.26 -8.18
N TYR A 87 16.95 2.81 -8.07
CA TYR A 87 15.92 2.73 -9.08
C TYR A 87 15.19 4.07 -9.27
N ASP A 88 15.71 5.15 -8.69
CA ASP A 88 15.13 6.50 -8.67
C ASP A 88 14.75 7.00 -10.07
N GLU A 89 15.67 6.93 -11.03
CA GLU A 89 15.44 7.37 -12.42
C GLU A 89 14.29 6.62 -13.08
N SER A 90 14.36 5.29 -13.06
CA SER A 90 13.32 4.44 -13.63
C SER A 90 11.98 4.62 -12.91
N THR A 91 12.00 4.78 -11.60
CA THR A 91 10.80 4.92 -10.77
C THR A 91 10.16 6.29 -10.93
N SER A 92 10.94 7.34 -11.14
CA SER A 92 10.44 8.67 -11.52
C SER A 92 9.58 8.59 -12.78
N THR A 93 10.04 7.87 -13.81
CA THR A 93 9.27 7.63 -15.03
C THR A 93 8.02 6.79 -14.79
N GLN A 94 8.08 5.77 -13.93
CA GLN A 94 6.90 4.95 -13.61
C GLN A 94 5.86 5.70 -12.79
N LEU A 95 6.28 6.58 -11.87
CA LEU A 95 5.39 7.44 -11.08
C LEU A 95 4.59 8.37 -11.98
N GLU A 96 5.25 8.99 -12.97
CA GLU A 96 4.55 9.80 -13.98
C GLU A 96 3.54 8.98 -14.77
N LYS A 97 3.94 7.80 -15.27
CA LYS A 97 3.03 6.92 -16.03
C LYS A 97 1.82 6.48 -15.22
N ALA A 98 2.03 6.10 -13.96
CA ALA A 98 0.94 5.72 -13.06
C ALA A 98 0.02 6.93 -12.76
N ALA A 99 0.60 8.12 -12.55
CA ALA A 99 -0.19 9.33 -12.37
C ALA A 99 -1.02 9.67 -13.61
N SER A 100 -0.43 9.60 -14.81
CA SER A 100 -1.14 9.80 -16.07
C SER A 100 -2.27 8.78 -16.25
N TYR A 101 -2.02 7.49 -16.00
CA TYR A 101 -3.07 6.47 -16.03
C TYR A 101 -4.25 6.82 -15.11
N VAL A 102 -3.97 7.27 -13.87
CA VAL A 102 -5.04 7.67 -12.95
C VAL A 102 -5.79 8.90 -13.47
N VAL A 103 -5.13 9.88 -14.08
CA VAL A 103 -5.84 11.03 -14.66
C VAL A 103 -6.67 10.62 -15.88
N ASP A 104 -6.06 9.90 -16.82
CA ASP A 104 -6.59 9.71 -18.16
C ASP A 104 -7.66 8.61 -18.17
N GLU A 105 -7.41 7.48 -17.50
CA GLU A 105 -8.32 6.33 -17.46
C GLU A 105 -9.29 6.40 -16.28
N LEU A 106 -8.82 6.89 -15.13
CA LEU A 106 -9.62 6.93 -13.89
C LEU A 106 -10.18 8.32 -13.58
N GLY A 107 -9.98 9.32 -14.45
CA GLY A 107 -10.48 10.68 -14.24
C GLY A 107 -9.98 11.33 -12.95
N GLY A 108 -8.77 10.99 -12.52
CA GLY A 108 -8.12 11.49 -11.30
C GLY A 108 -8.51 10.76 -10.01
N ASP A 109 -9.30 9.68 -10.09
CA ASP A 109 -9.90 9.05 -8.91
C ASP A 109 -9.71 7.52 -8.85
N VAL A 110 -8.82 7.07 -7.98
CA VAL A 110 -8.52 5.64 -7.72
C VAL A 110 -9.75 4.86 -7.27
N ARG A 111 -10.79 5.52 -6.74
CA ARG A 111 -12.05 4.86 -6.36
C ARG A 111 -12.77 4.22 -7.53
N ARG A 112 -12.45 4.58 -8.77
CA ARG A 112 -12.98 3.89 -9.96
C ARG A 112 -12.49 2.44 -10.10
N LEU A 113 -11.46 2.04 -9.37
CA LEU A 113 -11.00 0.65 -9.27
C LEU A 113 -11.77 -0.16 -8.22
N LYS A 114 -12.59 0.49 -7.38
CA LYS A 114 -13.30 -0.14 -6.27
C LYS A 114 -14.36 -1.10 -6.82
N PRO A 115 -14.39 -2.37 -6.39
CA PRO A 115 -15.40 -3.32 -6.85
C PRO A 115 -16.78 -2.99 -6.24
N ASP A 116 -17.82 -3.19 -7.05
CA ASP A 116 -19.23 -2.92 -6.68
C ASP A 116 -19.74 -3.92 -5.62
N ASP A 117 -19.55 -5.22 -5.83
CA ASP A 117 -20.15 -6.30 -5.02
C ASP A 117 -19.13 -7.11 -4.19
N GLY A 118 -17.99 -6.48 -3.86
CA GLY A 118 -16.84 -7.18 -3.29
C GLY A 118 -16.01 -7.88 -4.36
N GLY A 119 -14.87 -8.44 -3.98
CA GLY A 119 -13.96 -9.08 -4.95
C GLY A 119 -12.55 -8.53 -4.84
N THR A 120 -11.77 -9.14 -3.96
CA THR A 120 -10.33 -8.86 -3.87
C THR A 120 -9.62 -9.20 -5.19
N GLU A 121 -10.05 -10.26 -5.88
CA GLU A 121 -9.48 -10.67 -7.17
C GLU A 121 -9.69 -9.60 -8.24
N ASP A 122 -10.91 -9.04 -8.34
CA ASP A 122 -11.23 -7.97 -9.29
C ASP A 122 -10.44 -6.71 -9.00
N LEU A 123 -10.34 -6.32 -7.72
CA LEU A 123 -9.52 -5.17 -7.33
C LEU A 123 -8.04 -5.42 -7.63
N VAL A 124 -7.53 -6.63 -7.40
CA VAL A 124 -6.15 -7.00 -7.73
C VAL A 124 -5.91 -6.89 -9.23
N ALA A 125 -6.82 -7.43 -10.06
CA ALA A 125 -6.74 -7.35 -11.51
C ALA A 125 -6.75 -5.88 -11.99
N ALA A 126 -7.69 -5.08 -11.49
CA ALA A 126 -7.79 -3.67 -11.85
C ALA A 126 -6.55 -2.86 -11.44
N LEU A 127 -5.96 -3.15 -10.27
CA LEU A 127 -4.71 -2.53 -9.83
C LEU A 127 -3.51 -2.93 -10.69
N THR A 128 -3.50 -4.13 -11.28
CA THR A 128 -2.39 -4.56 -12.15
C THR A 128 -2.36 -3.89 -13.51
N GLU A 129 -3.45 -3.25 -13.93
CA GLU A 129 -3.47 -2.40 -15.12
C GLU A 129 -2.73 -1.08 -14.90
N VAL A 130 -2.54 -0.65 -13.64
CA VAL A 130 -1.75 0.54 -13.33
C VAL A 130 -0.28 0.25 -13.61
N PRO A 131 0.43 1.11 -14.37
CA PRO A 131 1.83 0.92 -14.69
C PRO A 131 2.69 0.61 -13.46
N ARG A 132 3.52 -0.43 -13.59
CA ARG A 132 4.49 -0.90 -12.59
C ARG A 132 3.89 -1.57 -11.33
N ILE A 133 2.57 -1.73 -11.25
CA ILE A 133 1.93 -2.49 -10.18
C ILE A 133 1.71 -3.94 -10.65
N GLY A 134 2.38 -4.89 -9.99
CA GLY A 134 2.14 -6.32 -10.19
C GLY A 134 1.23 -6.90 -9.09
N PRO A 135 0.87 -8.20 -9.16
CA PRO A 135 -0.05 -8.82 -8.19
C PRO A 135 0.40 -8.67 -6.73
N VAL A 136 1.70 -8.74 -6.46
CA VAL A 136 2.26 -8.50 -5.12
C VAL A 136 2.03 -7.07 -4.65
N GLY A 137 2.22 -6.09 -5.53
CA GLY A 137 1.94 -4.68 -5.25
C GLY A 137 0.45 -4.46 -5.01
N ALA A 138 -0.40 -5.01 -5.88
CA ALA A 138 -1.84 -4.95 -5.71
C ALA A 138 -2.28 -5.49 -4.34
N GLY A 139 -1.74 -6.63 -3.89
CA GLY A 139 -1.97 -7.15 -2.54
C GLY A 139 -1.59 -6.19 -1.41
N ILE A 140 -0.51 -5.42 -1.56
CA ILE A 140 -0.15 -4.35 -0.59
C ILE A 140 -1.25 -3.29 -0.51
N PHE A 141 -1.79 -2.86 -1.66
CA PHE A 141 -2.88 -1.90 -1.70
C PHE A 141 -4.13 -2.47 -1.02
N VAL A 142 -4.54 -3.69 -1.37
CA VAL A 142 -5.76 -4.32 -0.81
C VAL A 142 -5.64 -4.49 0.70
N ARG A 143 -4.47 -4.92 1.19
CA ARG A 143 -4.19 -5.09 2.62
C ARG A 143 -4.39 -3.80 3.40
N GLU A 144 -3.99 -2.65 2.86
CA GLU A 144 -4.12 -1.35 3.53
C GLU A 144 -5.52 -0.75 3.35
N VAL A 145 -6.16 -0.94 2.19
CA VAL A 145 -7.45 -0.31 1.87
C VAL A 145 -8.65 -0.97 2.53
N GLN A 146 -8.55 -2.24 2.95
CA GLN A 146 -9.71 -3.00 3.47
C GLN A 146 -10.39 -2.40 4.71
N ASP A 147 -9.71 -1.55 5.48
CA ASP A 147 -10.33 -0.83 6.61
C ASP A 147 -11.13 0.41 6.17
N VAL A 148 -10.92 0.91 4.94
CA VAL A 148 -11.71 1.99 4.32
C VAL A 148 -12.67 1.49 3.22
N TRP A 149 -12.38 0.34 2.62
CA TRP A 149 -13.22 -0.39 1.67
C TRP A 149 -13.60 -1.76 2.27
N PRO A 150 -14.60 -1.82 3.15
CA PRO A 150 -14.92 -3.04 3.88
C PRO A 150 -15.39 -4.19 2.99
N GLN A 151 -15.77 -3.96 1.73
CA GLN A 151 -16.16 -5.03 0.81
C GLN A 151 -15.00 -5.93 0.34
N VAL A 152 -13.75 -5.51 0.55
CA VAL A 152 -12.56 -6.34 0.27
C VAL A 152 -11.98 -6.98 1.53
N ARG A 153 -12.74 -6.91 2.64
CA ARG A 153 -12.37 -7.51 3.92
C ARG A 153 -13.02 -8.90 4.07
N PRO A 154 -12.34 -9.87 4.71
CA PRO A 154 -10.94 -9.82 5.14
C PRO A 154 -9.97 -10.11 4.02
N PHE A 155 -8.83 -9.42 4.02
CA PHE A 155 -7.71 -9.72 3.14
C PHE A 155 -6.41 -9.93 3.95
N PHE A 156 -5.85 -11.13 3.80
CA PHE A 156 -4.53 -11.50 4.25
C PHE A 156 -3.78 -12.13 3.08
N ASP A 157 -2.66 -11.54 2.68
CA ASP A 157 -1.80 -12.14 1.66
C ASP A 157 -1.05 -13.38 2.21
N ASP A 158 -0.44 -14.14 1.31
CA ASP A 158 0.30 -15.37 1.66
C ASP A 158 1.35 -15.15 2.75
N ARG A 159 1.97 -13.96 2.80
CA ARG A 159 2.98 -13.64 3.80
C ARG A 159 2.35 -13.45 5.18
N ALA A 160 1.24 -12.72 5.24
CA ALA A 160 0.49 -12.55 6.48
C ALA A 160 0.00 -13.90 7.02
N LEU A 161 -0.55 -14.77 6.17
CA LEU A 161 -1.04 -16.09 6.55
C LEU A 161 0.10 -17.04 6.96
N ALA A 162 1.24 -17.01 6.26
CA ALA A 162 2.42 -17.78 6.64
C ALA A 162 2.95 -17.38 8.02
N GLU A 163 2.97 -16.08 8.32
CA GLU A 163 3.36 -15.60 9.63
C GLU A 163 2.33 -15.95 10.70
N ALA A 164 1.04 -15.83 10.42
CA ALA A 164 -0.03 -16.23 11.34
C ALA A 164 0.16 -17.70 11.77
N LYS A 165 0.42 -18.59 10.79
CA LYS A 165 0.77 -19.99 11.05
C LYS A 165 1.99 -20.15 11.94
N ARG A 166 3.07 -19.41 11.69
CA ARG A 166 4.32 -19.46 12.48
C ARG A 166 4.08 -19.03 13.94
N LEU A 167 3.18 -18.07 14.15
CA LEU A 167 2.79 -17.57 15.47
C LEU A 167 1.71 -18.41 16.16
N GLY A 168 1.22 -19.50 15.52
CA GLY A 168 0.17 -20.36 16.06
C GLY A 168 -1.23 -19.74 16.03
N LEU A 169 -1.46 -18.74 15.17
CA LEU A 169 -2.75 -18.11 14.93
C LEU A 169 -3.53 -18.87 13.83
N PRO A 170 -4.87 -18.71 13.77
CA PRO A 170 -5.67 -19.23 12.66
C PRO A 170 -5.17 -18.73 11.30
N THR A 171 -5.26 -19.59 10.29
CA THR A 171 -4.93 -19.23 8.89
C THR A 171 -6.16 -19.09 8.01
N ASP A 172 -7.35 -19.38 8.55
CA ASP A 172 -8.60 -19.00 7.91
C ASP A 172 -8.77 -17.47 8.01
N PRO A 173 -9.00 -16.75 6.88
CA PRO A 173 -9.09 -15.29 6.89
C PRO A 173 -10.18 -14.73 7.80
N ASP A 174 -11.34 -15.40 7.91
CA ASP A 174 -12.45 -14.93 8.74
C ASP A 174 -12.15 -15.12 10.22
N GLU A 175 -11.63 -16.29 10.60
CA GLU A 175 -11.18 -16.55 11.97
C GLU A 175 -10.06 -15.59 12.41
N LEU A 176 -9.09 -15.32 11.52
CA LEU A 176 -7.99 -14.42 11.80
C LEU A 176 -8.47 -12.96 11.94
N ALA A 177 -9.39 -12.52 11.09
CA ALA A 177 -9.99 -11.19 11.18
C ALA A 177 -10.82 -11.01 12.46
N ALA A 178 -11.47 -12.08 12.96
CA ALA A 178 -12.24 -12.06 14.19
C ALA A 178 -11.40 -11.74 15.44
N LEU A 179 -10.08 -11.95 15.39
CA LEU A 179 -9.16 -11.55 16.46
C LEU A 179 -8.96 -10.03 16.55
N ALA A 180 -9.22 -9.30 15.46
CA ALA A 180 -9.03 -7.86 15.38
C ALA A 180 -10.12 -7.17 14.53
N PRO A 181 -11.42 -7.28 14.90
CA PRO A 181 -12.55 -6.98 14.02
C PRO A 181 -12.69 -5.51 13.59
N ARG A 182 -11.92 -4.60 14.17
CA ARG A 182 -11.87 -3.15 13.83
C ARG A 182 -10.47 -2.70 13.39
N ARG A 183 -9.55 -3.64 13.22
CA ARG A 183 -8.11 -3.40 13.03
C ARG A 183 -7.54 -4.44 12.04
N VAL A 184 -8.31 -4.85 11.03
CA VAL A 184 -7.94 -5.98 10.16
C VAL A 184 -6.74 -5.62 9.29
N ALA A 185 -6.74 -4.43 8.66
CA ALA A 185 -5.57 -3.95 7.93
C ALA A 185 -4.34 -3.82 8.85
N ARG A 186 -4.56 -3.37 10.10
CA ARG A 186 -3.51 -3.25 11.11
C ARG A 186 -2.92 -4.61 11.49
N LEU A 187 -3.75 -5.63 11.69
CA LEU A 187 -3.32 -6.99 11.98
C LEU A 187 -2.54 -7.59 10.80
N ALA A 188 -3.07 -7.46 9.59
CA ALA A 188 -2.40 -7.94 8.39
C ALA A 188 -1.03 -7.28 8.19
N ALA A 189 -0.92 -5.96 8.38
CA ALA A 189 0.36 -5.25 8.32
C ALA A 189 1.34 -5.71 9.42
N ALA A 190 0.83 -5.96 10.64
CA ALA A 190 1.65 -6.41 11.76
C ALA A 190 2.27 -7.79 11.50
N LEU A 191 1.50 -8.74 10.96
CA LEU A 191 1.98 -10.06 10.54
C LEU A 191 3.10 -9.94 9.49
N VAL A 192 2.90 -9.14 8.43
CA VAL A 192 3.93 -8.97 7.39
C VAL A 192 5.19 -8.29 7.93
N ARG A 193 5.06 -7.39 8.91
CA ARG A 193 6.20 -6.73 9.55
C ARG A 193 6.96 -7.66 10.50
N SER A 194 6.28 -8.48 11.30
CA SER A 194 6.92 -9.40 12.24
C SER A 194 7.69 -10.51 11.54
N SER A 195 7.24 -10.94 10.35
CA SER A 195 7.91 -11.97 9.55
C SER A 195 9.30 -11.55 9.05
N ARG A 196 9.66 -10.26 9.15
CA ARG A 196 10.96 -9.71 8.74
C ARG A 196 11.91 -9.45 9.92
N ALA A 197 11.38 -9.50 11.15
CA ALA A 197 12.14 -9.27 12.38
C ALA A 197 12.67 -10.58 13.00
N ALA A 198 12.32 -11.73 12.39
CA ALA A 198 12.70 -13.08 12.82
C ALA A 198 13.84 -13.66 11.98
#